data_AF-A0A936D2M6-F1
#
_entry.id   AF-A0A936D2M6-F1
#
_cell.length_a   1.000
_cell.length_b   1.000
_cell.length_c   1.000
_cell.angle_alpha   90.00
_cell.angle_beta   90.00
_cell.angle_gamma   90.00
#
_symmetry.space_group_name_H-M   'P 1'
#
loop_
_entity.id
_entity.type
_entity.pdbx_description
1 polymer ?
#
loop_
_entity_poly.entity_id
_entity_poly.type
_entity_poly.pdbx_seq_one_letter_code
_entity_poly.pdbx_strand_id
1 'polypeptide(L)'
;MARASLPRLLRAAVASAWAILGALVPAHAQTPDDMLDCADFGAGSTELCKRCQKAPNMAACMCAGDPKYCPTSKVKLGVTVQLGAAKVVGAKVVVTSRGASLERTTDASGDALFEVGVDPKAKSQVVVKSVSVTQATRVPGVAFPIGSGAFTLAVDREVPLAPGETSKRTTVALPSARLNLTAVMRDPKTGAWAPARARAVFSIGANKAFSIDAERETKAFDLLVPPDKVGRDYRVQGTSLDAPGMQDTTSFRIPKPGGTVFLTLYLGDLMTQLERARAKLHAMLVQAYGPEVAARITQGVRFELADVATASYDAGVFRIPANWKLGSPDEMETLFHEWGHRVQDVLAHDLRASFSVGGRTESAWANDTNEWRAFDEARANFYSQLFTASLRYPGDQTFNEAKAAPHIGKCRTCPGLMASALVTHYRDPKLYTNALEIARDVRDVHDEAVRTLGHPPRTYTELIKAKESLVERQRAAGQITAEKAAALVKSLRETNTRFKLP
;
A
#
# COMPACT_ATOMS: atom_id res chain seq x y z
N MET A 1 -18.54 -31.64 -76.82
CA MET A 1 -17.21 -31.01 -77.02
C MET A 1 -16.22 -31.80 -76.17
N ALA A 2 -15.80 -32.99 -76.62
CA ALA A 2 -14.55 -33.29 -77.34
C ALA A 2 -13.31 -32.88 -76.50
N ARG A 3 -12.75 -33.78 -75.68
CA ARG A 3 -11.67 -34.78 -75.95
C ARG A 3 -10.31 -34.18 -76.35
N ALA A 4 -9.28 -34.77 -75.72
CA ALA A 4 -7.89 -34.92 -76.19
C ALA A 4 -7.02 -33.63 -76.09
N SER A 5 -5.71 -33.64 -75.86
CA SER A 5 -4.68 -34.68 -75.72
C SER A 5 -3.35 -33.93 -75.45
N LEU A 6 -2.42 -34.55 -74.72
CA LEU A 6 -0.99 -34.18 -74.81
C LEU A 6 -0.50 -34.30 -76.27
N PRO A 7 0.59 -33.60 -76.63
CA PRO A 7 1.77 -34.37 -77.00
C PRO A 7 3.10 -33.86 -76.43
N ARG A 8 4.00 -34.83 -76.38
CA ARG A 8 5.41 -34.82 -76.01
C ARG A 8 6.30 -34.46 -77.22
N LEU A 9 7.52 -34.00 -76.90
CA LEU A 9 8.80 -34.19 -77.62
C LEU A 9 9.11 -33.35 -78.88
N LEU A 10 10.25 -32.63 -78.83
CA LEU A 10 11.51 -32.83 -79.60
C LEU A 10 12.36 -31.55 -79.41
N ARG A 11 13.52 -31.60 -78.73
CA ARG A 11 14.88 -32.05 -79.13
C ARG A 11 15.71 -31.02 -79.91
N ALA A 12 16.88 -30.72 -79.32
CA ALA A 12 18.18 -30.40 -79.93
C ALA A 12 18.30 -29.01 -80.61
N ALA A 13 19.43 -28.29 -80.63
CA ALA A 13 20.84 -28.60 -80.35
C ALA A 13 21.58 -27.24 -80.10
N VAL A 14 22.59 -27.14 -79.20
CA VAL A 14 24.07 -27.16 -79.47
C VAL A 14 24.57 -25.86 -80.15
N ALA A 15 25.65 -25.15 -79.82
CA ALA A 15 26.88 -25.28 -79.00
C ALA A 15 27.23 -23.85 -78.48
N SER A 16 28.13 -23.58 -77.54
CA SER A 16 29.60 -23.84 -77.51
C SER A 16 30.12 -23.57 -76.08
N ALA A 17 30.75 -24.52 -75.38
CA ALA A 17 32.16 -24.94 -75.42
C ALA A 17 33.15 -23.94 -74.76
N TRP A 18 33.65 -24.26 -73.55
CA TRP A 18 35.04 -24.71 -73.29
C TRP A 18 35.30 -24.90 -71.77
N ALA A 19 35.67 -26.15 -71.41
CA ALA A 19 36.74 -26.56 -70.50
C ALA A 19 36.73 -26.29 -68.96
N ILE A 20 36.85 -27.40 -68.20
CA ILE A 20 37.82 -27.68 -67.11
C ILE A 20 37.38 -27.64 -65.61
N LEU A 21 37.78 -28.74 -64.92
CA LEU A 21 38.10 -28.97 -63.49
C LEU A 21 37.00 -29.20 -62.44
N GLY A 22 37.15 -30.32 -61.73
CA GLY A 22 36.43 -30.61 -60.48
C GLY A 22 37.12 -30.07 -59.23
N ALA A 23 36.37 -30.03 -58.13
CA ALA A 23 36.84 -30.00 -56.75
C ALA A 23 35.64 -30.46 -55.89
N LEU A 24 35.66 -31.64 -55.26
CA LEU A 24 36.23 -31.89 -53.93
C LEU A 24 35.85 -30.83 -52.90
N VAL A 25 35.12 -31.30 -51.89
CA VAL A 25 34.71 -30.64 -50.64
C VAL A 25 35.82 -29.73 -50.10
N PRO A 26 35.54 -28.45 -49.75
CA PRO A 26 36.55 -27.64 -49.09
C PRO A 26 36.75 -28.18 -47.66
N ALA A 27 37.92 -28.77 -47.43
CA ALA A 27 38.50 -28.83 -46.10
C ALA A 27 38.59 -27.39 -45.59
N HIS A 28 37.92 -27.11 -44.47
CA HIS A 28 38.13 -25.86 -43.74
C HIS A 28 39.54 -25.93 -43.15
N ALA A 29 40.52 -25.37 -43.88
CA ALA A 29 41.85 -25.11 -43.35
C ALA A 29 41.71 -24.05 -42.24
N GLN A 30 42.16 -24.39 -41.03
CA GLN A 30 42.34 -23.42 -39.95
C GLN A 30 43.33 -22.36 -40.42
N THR A 31 43.04 -21.08 -40.20
CA THR A 31 44.01 -20.02 -40.43
C THR A 31 45.15 -20.13 -39.40
N PRO A 32 46.40 -19.76 -39.72
CA PRO A 32 47.54 -19.88 -38.81
C PRO A 32 47.34 -19.20 -37.45
N ASP A 33 46.53 -18.14 -37.41
CA ASP A 33 46.18 -17.40 -36.19
C ASP A 33 45.22 -18.16 -35.24
N ASP A 34 44.62 -19.28 -35.68
CA ASP A 34 43.74 -20.14 -34.87
C ASP A 34 44.46 -21.36 -34.25
N MET A 35 45.77 -21.55 -34.51
CA MET A 35 46.54 -22.62 -33.90
C MET A 35 47.05 -22.20 -32.52
N LEU A 36 46.40 -22.70 -31.47
CA LEU A 36 46.95 -22.68 -30.11
C LEU A 36 48.31 -23.39 -30.08
N ASP A 37 49.37 -22.69 -29.65
CA ASP A 37 50.68 -23.30 -29.49
C ASP A 37 50.65 -24.30 -28.31
N CYS A 38 50.83 -25.59 -28.62
CA CYS A 38 50.76 -26.65 -27.63
C CYS A 38 51.86 -26.54 -26.55
N ALA A 39 52.87 -25.68 -26.75
CA ALA A 39 53.93 -25.38 -25.79
C ALA A 39 53.44 -24.65 -24.52
N ASP A 40 52.30 -23.96 -24.58
CA ASP A 40 51.73 -23.21 -23.44
C ASP A 40 50.98 -24.10 -22.43
N PHE A 41 50.87 -25.41 -22.70
CA PHE A 41 50.18 -26.36 -21.83
C PHE A 41 51.16 -27.25 -21.05
N GLY A 42 50.87 -27.53 -19.77
CA GLY A 42 51.69 -28.44 -18.95
C GLY A 42 51.78 -29.87 -19.52
N ALA A 43 52.83 -30.62 -19.17
CA ALA A 43 53.29 -31.84 -19.86
C ALA A 43 52.19 -32.88 -20.23
N GLY A 44 51.24 -33.18 -19.33
CA GLY A 44 50.15 -34.13 -19.61
C GLY A 44 49.11 -33.64 -20.63
N SER A 45 49.09 -32.35 -20.91
CA SER A 45 48.15 -31.68 -21.80
C SER A 45 48.72 -31.42 -23.20
N THR A 46 50.05 -31.30 -23.30
CA THR A 46 50.79 -31.11 -24.54
C THR A 46 50.61 -32.29 -25.49
N GLU A 47 50.54 -33.51 -24.95
CA GLU A 47 50.39 -34.73 -25.74
C GLU A 47 48.97 -34.90 -26.29
N LEU A 48 47.97 -34.53 -25.50
CA LEU A 48 46.59 -34.44 -25.94
C LEU A 48 46.41 -33.36 -27.02
N CYS A 49 47.02 -32.19 -26.83
CA CYS A 49 47.04 -31.10 -27.81
C CYS A 49 47.61 -31.56 -29.16
N LYS A 50 48.78 -32.20 -29.16
CA LYS A 50 49.40 -32.77 -30.37
C LYS A 50 48.52 -33.80 -31.07
N ARG A 51 47.80 -34.64 -30.31
CA ARG A 51 46.87 -35.63 -30.86
C ARG A 51 45.66 -34.96 -31.53
N CYS A 52 45.14 -33.90 -30.93
CA CYS A 52 43.93 -33.22 -31.38
C CYS A 52 44.16 -32.12 -32.42
N GLN A 53 45.40 -31.68 -32.61
CA GLN A 53 45.80 -30.70 -33.63
C GLN A 53 45.54 -31.18 -35.06
N LYS A 54 45.46 -32.50 -35.28
CA LYS A 54 45.10 -33.12 -36.57
C LYS A 54 43.61 -33.46 -36.69
N ALA A 55 42.82 -33.20 -35.65
CA ALA A 55 41.40 -33.49 -35.67
C ALA A 55 40.65 -32.41 -36.46
N PRO A 56 39.58 -32.76 -37.20
CA PRO A 56 38.76 -31.78 -37.92
C PRO A 56 38.12 -30.72 -37.00
N ASN A 57 37.97 -31.05 -35.72
CA ASN A 57 37.53 -30.13 -34.68
C ASN A 57 38.39 -30.35 -33.44
N MET A 58 39.49 -29.59 -33.35
CA MET A 58 40.46 -29.68 -32.27
C MET A 58 39.80 -29.49 -30.90
N ALA A 59 38.85 -28.57 -30.75
CA ALA A 59 38.16 -28.33 -29.48
C ALA A 59 37.32 -29.54 -29.03
N ALA A 60 36.60 -30.19 -29.95
CA ALA A 60 35.83 -31.40 -29.65
C ALA A 60 36.74 -32.58 -29.29
N CYS A 61 37.88 -32.74 -29.98
CA CYS A 61 38.87 -33.76 -29.66
C CYS A 61 39.53 -33.52 -28.30
N MET A 62 39.93 -32.27 -28.02
CA MET A 62 40.54 -31.89 -26.76
C MET A 62 39.59 -32.15 -25.59
N CYS A 63 38.30 -31.81 -25.75
CA CYS A 63 37.24 -32.13 -24.80
C CYS A 63 37.09 -33.64 -24.55
N ALA A 64 37.14 -34.45 -25.62
CA ALA A 64 36.99 -35.90 -25.53
C ALA A 64 38.17 -36.59 -24.82
N GLY A 65 39.38 -36.03 -24.92
CA GLY A 65 40.57 -36.62 -24.29
C GLY A 65 40.90 -36.06 -22.91
N ASP A 66 40.55 -34.81 -22.60
CA ASP A 66 40.58 -34.26 -21.25
C ASP A 66 39.41 -33.28 -21.07
N PRO A 67 38.46 -33.58 -20.17
CA PRO A 67 37.31 -32.74 -19.91
C PRO A 67 37.65 -31.28 -19.54
N LYS A 68 38.90 -30.94 -19.18
CA LYS A 68 39.34 -29.56 -18.87
C LYS A 68 39.37 -28.64 -20.09
N TYR A 69 39.35 -29.23 -21.28
CA TYR A 69 39.29 -28.51 -22.55
C TYR A 69 37.92 -28.53 -23.18
N CYS A 70 36.90 -29.06 -22.49
CA CYS A 70 35.53 -28.91 -22.96
C CYS A 70 35.13 -27.43 -22.95
N PRO A 71 34.67 -26.89 -24.09
CA PRO A 71 34.19 -25.52 -24.11
C PRO A 71 33.03 -25.38 -23.12
N THR A 72 33.07 -24.32 -22.32
CA THR A 72 31.99 -24.01 -21.38
C THR A 72 30.69 -23.87 -22.17
N SER A 73 29.75 -24.80 -22.00
CA SER A 73 28.45 -24.70 -22.64
C SER A 73 27.65 -23.59 -21.98
N LYS A 74 27.12 -22.66 -22.77
CA LYS A 74 26.23 -21.62 -22.28
C LYS A 74 24.79 -22.13 -22.26
N VAL A 75 24.11 -21.95 -21.14
CA VAL A 75 22.65 -22.13 -21.03
C VAL A 75 21.99 -20.76 -21.07
N LYS A 76 20.91 -20.64 -21.85
CA LYS A 76 20.00 -19.50 -21.74
C LYS A 76 19.04 -19.73 -20.57
N LEU A 77 19.23 -18.98 -19.49
CA LEU A 77 18.35 -19.03 -18.32
C LEU A 77 17.31 -17.90 -18.42
N GLY A 78 16.03 -18.26 -18.50
CA GLY A 78 14.93 -17.33 -18.32
C GLY A 78 14.40 -17.34 -16.90
N VAL A 79 14.43 -16.20 -16.21
CA VAL A 79 13.74 -16.01 -14.93
C VAL A 79 12.43 -15.27 -15.18
N THR A 80 11.31 -15.98 -15.12
CA THR A 80 9.98 -15.38 -15.25
C THR A 80 9.54 -14.82 -13.89
N VAL A 81 9.19 -13.54 -13.83
CA VAL A 81 8.61 -12.94 -12.61
C VAL A 81 7.09 -12.88 -12.75
N GLN A 82 6.36 -13.31 -11.73
CA GLN A 82 4.90 -13.34 -11.73
C GLN A 82 4.29 -12.64 -10.51
N LEU A 83 3.14 -12.01 -10.72
CA LEU A 83 2.24 -11.52 -9.69
C LEU A 83 0.89 -12.21 -9.88
N GLY A 84 0.55 -13.15 -8.99
CA GLY A 84 -0.54 -14.09 -9.25
C GLY A 84 -0.30 -14.85 -10.55
N ALA A 85 -1.25 -14.82 -11.48
CA ALA A 85 -1.10 -15.44 -12.81
C ALA A 85 -0.42 -14.52 -13.85
N ALA A 86 -0.29 -13.22 -13.55
CA ALA A 86 0.23 -12.24 -14.50
C ALA A 86 1.76 -12.24 -14.51
N LYS A 87 2.34 -12.13 -15.70
CA LYS A 87 3.79 -11.93 -15.86
C LYS A 87 4.15 -10.47 -15.65
N VAL A 88 5.27 -10.22 -14.97
CA VAL A 88 5.70 -8.87 -14.60
C VAL A 88 6.74 -8.35 -15.57
N VAL A 89 6.49 -7.15 -16.13
CA VAL A 89 7.39 -6.46 -17.05
C VAL A 89 8.12 -5.34 -16.32
N GLY A 90 9.43 -5.19 -16.56
CA GLY A 90 10.23 -4.15 -15.94
C GLY A 90 10.72 -4.48 -14.52
N ALA A 91 10.65 -5.74 -14.09
CA ALA A 91 11.24 -6.17 -12.81
C ALA A 91 12.73 -6.48 -13.01
N LYS A 92 13.57 -6.00 -12.09
CA LYS A 92 15.01 -6.24 -12.09
C LYS A 92 15.30 -7.54 -11.35
N VAL A 93 15.98 -8.47 -12.00
CA VAL A 93 16.35 -9.78 -11.46
C VAL A 93 17.86 -9.83 -11.31
N VAL A 94 18.32 -10.23 -10.13
CA VAL A 94 19.73 -10.48 -9.86
C VAL A 94 19.95 -11.98 -9.68
N VAL A 95 20.89 -12.53 -10.42
CA VAL A 95 21.32 -13.92 -10.29
C VAL A 95 22.81 -13.98 -9.99
N THR A 96 23.23 -14.97 -9.22
CA THR A 96 24.65 -15.27 -9.00
C THR A 96 24.99 -16.57 -9.72
N SER A 97 26.04 -16.54 -10.54
CA SER A 97 26.60 -17.71 -11.21
C SER A 97 28.12 -17.69 -11.06
N ARG A 98 28.70 -18.77 -10.52
CA ARG A 98 30.16 -18.90 -10.29
C ARG A 98 30.80 -17.70 -9.57
N GLY A 99 30.11 -17.14 -8.58
CA GLY A 99 30.59 -15.98 -7.81
C GLY A 99 30.37 -14.61 -8.48
N ALA A 100 29.95 -14.55 -9.74
CA ALA A 100 29.59 -13.30 -10.41
C ALA A 100 28.10 -13.00 -10.27
N SER A 101 27.76 -11.74 -9.99
CA SER A 101 26.39 -11.25 -9.98
C SER A 101 26.02 -10.67 -11.34
N LEU A 102 24.95 -11.18 -11.93
CA LEU A 102 24.40 -10.73 -13.19
C LEU A 102 23.03 -10.11 -12.95
N GLU A 103 22.74 -9.05 -13.68
CA GLU A 103 21.50 -8.30 -13.55
C GLU A 103 20.82 -8.14 -14.90
N ARG A 104 19.51 -8.40 -14.95
CA ARG A 104 18.66 -8.20 -16.12
C ARG A 104 17.28 -7.74 -15.71
N THR A 105 16.60 -7.06 -16.62
CA THR A 105 15.21 -6.62 -16.43
C THR A 105 14.28 -7.52 -17.22
N THR A 106 13.11 -7.84 -16.68
CA THR A 106 12.10 -8.61 -17.39
C THR A 106 11.57 -7.84 -18.59
N ASP A 107 11.56 -8.50 -19.75
CA ASP A 107 11.06 -7.94 -21.00
C ASP A 107 9.53 -8.06 -21.11
N ALA A 108 8.97 -7.76 -22.28
CA ALA A 108 7.54 -7.86 -22.56
C ALA A 108 6.96 -9.27 -22.40
N SER A 109 7.80 -10.31 -22.49
CA SER A 109 7.41 -11.70 -22.23
C SER A 109 7.37 -12.05 -20.75
N GLY A 110 7.84 -11.13 -19.88
CA GLY A 110 7.96 -11.29 -18.44
C GLY A 110 9.21 -12.03 -17.97
N ASP A 111 10.16 -12.27 -18.89
CA ASP A 111 11.37 -13.03 -18.62
C ASP A 111 12.57 -12.10 -18.53
N ALA A 112 13.43 -12.32 -17.54
CA ALA A 112 14.80 -11.81 -17.52
C ALA A 112 15.72 -12.91 -18.06
N LEU A 113 16.31 -12.67 -19.23
CA LEU A 113 17.14 -13.65 -19.94
C LEU A 113 18.63 -13.47 -19.63
N PHE A 114 19.26 -14.53 -19.15
CA PHE A 114 20.68 -14.59 -18.82
C PHE A 114 21.39 -15.64 -19.67
N GLU A 115 22.65 -15.39 -20.02
CA GLU A 115 23.56 -16.43 -20.49
C GLU A 115 24.47 -16.84 -19.33
N VAL A 116 24.43 -18.12 -18.95
CA VAL A 116 25.19 -18.65 -17.81
C VAL A 116 26.04 -19.84 -18.24
N GLY A 117 27.29 -19.88 -17.77
CA GLY A 117 28.21 -20.96 -18.10
C GLY A 117 27.94 -22.22 -17.25
N VAL A 118 27.81 -23.36 -17.92
CA VAL A 118 27.72 -24.68 -17.28
C VAL A 118 29.10 -25.31 -17.29
N ASP A 119 29.52 -25.75 -16.11
CA ASP A 119 30.73 -26.54 -15.93
C ASP A 119 30.36 -28.00 -16.22
N PRO A 120 30.95 -28.63 -17.25
CA PRO A 120 30.69 -30.03 -17.53
C PRO A 120 31.22 -30.98 -16.45
N LYS A 121 32.05 -30.50 -15.51
CA LYS A 121 32.72 -31.30 -14.47
C LYS A 121 32.11 -31.21 -13.09
N ALA A 122 31.26 -30.22 -12.84
CA ALA A 122 30.74 -29.91 -11.52
C ALA A 122 29.24 -29.63 -11.59
N LYS A 123 28.54 -29.81 -10.45
CA LYS A 123 27.16 -29.32 -10.34
C LYS A 123 27.17 -27.82 -10.60
N SER A 124 26.60 -27.44 -11.73
CA SER A 124 26.42 -26.03 -12.08
C SER A 124 25.10 -25.56 -11.51
N GLN A 125 25.13 -24.49 -10.74
CA GLN A 125 23.92 -23.88 -10.21
C GLN A 125 23.97 -22.37 -10.36
N VAL A 126 22.79 -21.81 -10.60
CA VAL A 126 22.56 -20.37 -10.55
C VAL A 126 21.67 -20.10 -9.36
N VAL A 127 22.00 -19.09 -8.58
CA VAL A 127 21.14 -18.64 -7.48
C VAL A 127 20.41 -17.40 -7.94
N VAL A 128 19.07 -17.46 -8.03
CA VAL A 128 18.27 -16.24 -8.18
C VAL A 128 18.26 -15.55 -6.81
N LYS A 129 19.01 -14.46 -6.70
CA LYS A 129 19.25 -13.78 -5.42
C LYS A 129 18.10 -12.88 -5.04
N SER A 130 17.66 -12.03 -5.96
CA SER A 130 16.61 -11.08 -5.67
C SER A 130 15.82 -10.69 -6.90
N VAL A 131 14.60 -10.21 -6.64
CA VAL A 131 13.75 -9.53 -7.62
C VAL A 131 13.36 -8.18 -7.04
N SER A 132 13.64 -7.12 -7.80
CA SER A 132 13.31 -5.75 -7.46
C SER A 132 12.26 -5.20 -8.40
N VAL A 133 11.17 -4.67 -7.86
CA VAL A 133 10.16 -3.91 -8.59
C VAL A 133 10.31 -2.43 -8.28
N THR A 134 10.18 -1.60 -9.30
CA THR A 134 10.46 -0.15 -9.27
C THR A 134 9.29 0.63 -9.86
N GLN A 135 9.41 1.97 -9.93
CA GLN A 135 8.46 2.82 -10.65
C GLN A 135 8.26 2.43 -12.13
N ALA A 136 9.28 1.84 -12.76
CA ALA A 136 9.19 1.39 -14.14
C ALA A 136 8.45 0.05 -14.28
N THR A 137 8.27 -0.69 -13.18
CA THR A 137 7.59 -1.99 -13.17
C THR A 137 6.08 -1.80 -13.20
N ARG A 138 5.40 -2.46 -14.13
CA ARG A 138 3.95 -2.36 -14.30
C ARG A 138 3.20 -3.34 -13.38
N VAL A 139 3.09 -3.02 -12.09
CA VAL A 139 2.37 -3.85 -11.10
C VAL A 139 1.55 -3.02 -10.10
N PRO A 140 0.30 -3.40 -9.77
CA PRO A 140 -0.44 -2.84 -8.65
C PRO A 140 0.12 -3.29 -7.29
N GLY A 141 -0.08 -2.50 -6.23
CA GLY A 141 0.16 -2.93 -4.84
C GLY A 141 1.37 -2.34 -4.11
N VAL A 142 2.14 -1.41 -4.70
CA VAL A 142 3.22 -0.72 -3.96
C VAL A 142 3.24 0.76 -4.31
N ALA A 143 3.48 1.60 -3.28
CA ALA A 143 3.83 2.99 -3.49
C ALA A 143 5.33 3.12 -3.70
N PHE A 144 5.71 3.71 -4.82
CA PHE A 144 7.08 4.11 -5.09
C PHE A 144 7.13 5.64 -5.01
N PRO A 145 7.53 6.22 -3.87
CA PRO A 145 7.65 7.67 -3.80
C PRO A 145 8.71 8.16 -4.78
N ILE A 146 8.55 9.38 -5.29
CA ILE A 146 9.50 10.00 -6.22
C ILE A 146 10.89 9.97 -5.57
N GLY A 147 11.87 9.36 -6.26
CA GLY A 147 13.26 9.27 -5.79
C GLY A 147 13.55 8.21 -4.71
N SER A 148 12.60 7.38 -4.29
CA SER A 148 12.83 6.41 -3.20
C SER A 148 12.38 4.98 -3.55
N GLY A 149 13.38 4.13 -3.81
CA GLY A 149 13.38 2.73 -3.41
C GLY A 149 12.54 1.76 -4.24
N ALA A 150 13.23 0.83 -4.90
CA ALA A 150 12.63 -0.41 -5.35
C ALA A 150 12.11 -1.22 -4.14
N PHE A 151 11.00 -1.94 -4.30
CA PHE A 151 10.72 -3.07 -3.41
C PHE A 151 11.57 -4.25 -3.88
N THR A 152 12.44 -4.76 -3.01
CA THR A 152 13.33 -5.89 -3.33
C THR A 152 12.94 -7.10 -2.48
N LEU A 153 12.56 -8.17 -3.17
CA LEU A 153 12.34 -9.48 -2.58
C LEU A 153 13.65 -10.26 -2.62
N ALA A 154 14.15 -10.67 -1.47
CA ALA A 154 15.17 -11.72 -1.38
C ALA A 154 14.54 -13.06 -1.75
N VAL A 155 15.17 -13.79 -2.67
CA VAL A 155 14.65 -15.04 -3.23
C VAL A 155 15.55 -16.21 -2.83
N ASP A 156 16.87 -16.05 -2.99
CA ASP A 156 17.91 -17.07 -2.72
C ASP A 156 17.54 -18.48 -3.24
N ARG A 157 16.99 -18.56 -4.45
CA ARG A 157 16.54 -19.82 -5.06
C ARG A 157 17.63 -20.44 -5.92
N GLU A 158 18.04 -21.65 -5.58
CA GLU A 158 18.93 -22.44 -6.42
C GLU A 158 18.21 -22.99 -7.66
N VAL A 159 18.88 -22.87 -8.80
CA VAL A 159 18.44 -23.37 -10.09
C VAL A 159 19.55 -24.29 -10.61
N PRO A 160 19.41 -25.61 -10.49
CA PRO A 160 20.41 -26.55 -10.96
C PRO A 160 20.46 -26.54 -12.49
N LEU A 161 21.64 -26.55 -13.10
CA LEU A 161 21.86 -26.63 -14.53
C LEU A 161 22.47 -27.98 -14.89
N ALA A 162 21.87 -28.68 -15.85
CA ALA A 162 22.38 -29.96 -16.31
C ALA A 162 23.36 -29.80 -17.49
N PRO A 163 24.40 -30.63 -17.60
CA PRO A 163 25.21 -30.71 -18.81
C PRO A 163 24.34 -31.04 -20.04
N GLY A 164 24.57 -30.33 -21.16
CA GLY A 164 23.78 -30.50 -22.39
C GLY A 164 22.45 -29.75 -22.44
N GLU A 165 22.03 -29.12 -21.33
CA GLU A 165 20.90 -28.18 -21.33
C GLU A 165 21.23 -26.97 -22.21
N THR A 166 20.33 -26.58 -23.10
CA THR A 166 20.52 -25.40 -23.97
C THR A 166 19.70 -24.20 -23.51
N SER A 167 18.59 -24.45 -22.83
CA SER A 167 17.75 -23.44 -22.20
C SER A 167 17.10 -23.97 -20.93
N LYS A 168 16.90 -23.08 -19.96
CA LYS A 168 16.20 -23.38 -18.72
C LYS A 168 15.31 -22.22 -18.33
N ARG A 169 14.17 -22.51 -17.69
CA ARG A 169 13.26 -21.51 -17.16
C ARG A 169 12.98 -21.76 -15.70
N THR A 170 12.93 -20.70 -14.91
CA THR A 170 12.47 -20.72 -13.52
C THR A 170 11.50 -19.58 -13.29
N THR A 171 10.61 -19.72 -12.31
CA THR A 171 9.59 -18.73 -12.00
C THR A 171 9.78 -18.21 -10.58
N VAL A 172 9.72 -16.89 -10.41
CA VAL A 172 9.67 -16.24 -9.10
C VAL A 172 8.30 -15.60 -8.94
N ALA A 173 7.52 -16.10 -8.00
CA ALA A 173 6.25 -15.50 -7.62
C ALA A 173 6.50 -14.38 -6.62
N LEU A 174 5.98 -13.18 -6.92
CA LEU A 174 5.92 -12.08 -5.96
C LEU A 174 4.81 -12.34 -4.94
N PRO A 175 4.97 -11.90 -3.68
CA PRO A 175 3.94 -12.04 -2.67
C PRO A 175 2.71 -11.24 -3.10
N SER A 176 1.59 -11.92 -3.33
CA SER A 176 0.38 -11.28 -3.85
C SER A 176 -0.85 -11.55 -3.01
N ALA A 177 -1.86 -10.69 -3.15
CA ALA A 177 -3.22 -10.92 -2.66
C ALA A 177 -4.24 -10.53 -3.73
N ARG A 178 -5.46 -11.05 -3.62
CA ARG A 178 -6.53 -10.77 -4.58
C ARG A 178 -7.43 -9.66 -4.09
N LEU A 179 -7.66 -8.64 -4.92
CA LEU A 179 -8.64 -7.59 -4.70
C LEU A 179 -9.81 -7.76 -5.68
N ASN A 180 -11.00 -8.03 -5.15
CA ASN A 180 -12.24 -7.94 -5.91
C ASN A 180 -12.83 -6.55 -5.73
N LEU A 181 -12.83 -5.76 -6.81
CA LEU A 181 -13.31 -4.40 -6.83
C LEU A 181 -14.64 -4.31 -7.56
N THR A 182 -15.63 -3.75 -6.89
CA THR A 182 -16.96 -3.43 -7.42
C THR A 182 -17.19 -1.93 -7.29
N ALA A 183 -17.76 -1.30 -8.31
CA ALA A 183 -18.18 0.09 -8.23
C ALA A 183 -19.68 0.20 -8.50
N VAL A 184 -20.39 0.89 -7.60
CA VAL A 184 -21.79 1.25 -7.76
C VAL A 184 -21.93 2.76 -7.66
N MET A 185 -22.84 3.34 -8.43
CA MET A 185 -23.12 4.77 -8.45
C MET A 185 -24.57 5.01 -8.08
N ARG A 186 -24.81 6.01 -7.24
CA ARG A 186 -26.15 6.45 -6.89
C ARG A 186 -26.70 7.30 -8.02
N ASP A 187 -27.87 6.92 -8.53
CA ASP A 187 -28.65 7.79 -9.40
C ASP A 187 -29.28 8.91 -8.56
N PRO A 188 -28.97 10.19 -8.81
CA PRO A 188 -29.50 11.30 -8.02
C PRO A 188 -31.01 11.51 -8.24
N LYS A 189 -31.58 11.02 -9.35
CA LYS A 189 -33.01 11.18 -9.67
C LYS A 189 -33.86 10.11 -8.99
N THR A 190 -33.40 8.87 -9.03
CA THR A 190 -34.17 7.71 -8.50
C THR A 190 -33.72 7.28 -7.11
N GLY A 191 -32.53 7.71 -6.68
CA GLY A 191 -31.90 7.29 -5.42
C GLY A 191 -31.33 5.86 -5.46
N ALA A 192 -31.52 5.12 -6.56
CA ALA A 192 -31.08 3.74 -6.71
C ALA A 192 -29.56 3.62 -6.92
N TRP A 193 -29.00 2.49 -6.50
CA TRP A 193 -27.59 2.14 -6.76
C TRP A 193 -27.51 1.22 -7.97
N ALA A 194 -26.64 1.56 -8.93
CA ALA A 194 -26.41 0.75 -10.12
C ALA A 194 -24.92 0.51 -10.37
N PRO A 195 -24.51 -0.60 -11.00
CA PRO A 195 -23.11 -0.84 -11.36
C PRO A 195 -22.55 0.26 -12.26
N ALA A 196 -21.32 0.69 -12.00
CA ALA A 196 -20.70 1.83 -12.66
C ALA A 196 -19.22 1.59 -12.97
N ARG A 197 -18.66 2.37 -13.90
CA ARG A 197 -17.22 2.41 -14.17
C ARG A 197 -16.56 3.45 -13.29
N ALA A 198 -15.39 3.14 -12.72
CA ALA A 198 -14.73 4.02 -11.78
C ALA A 198 -13.22 3.88 -11.81
N ARG A 199 -12.51 4.98 -11.62
CA ARG A 199 -11.08 4.96 -11.29
C ARG A 199 -10.90 4.94 -9.78
N ALA A 200 -10.28 3.88 -9.27
CA ALA A 200 -9.86 3.74 -7.89
C ALA A 200 -8.39 4.11 -7.76
N VAL A 201 -8.09 5.18 -7.04
CA VAL A 201 -6.73 5.60 -6.70
C VAL A 201 -6.40 5.13 -5.29
N PHE A 202 -5.34 4.35 -5.17
CA PHE A 202 -4.88 3.78 -3.90
C PHE A 202 -3.64 4.53 -3.41
N SER A 203 -3.62 4.91 -2.14
CA SER A 203 -2.53 5.68 -1.53
C SER A 203 -2.14 5.11 -0.16
N ILE A 204 -0.84 5.18 0.16
CA ILE A 204 -0.31 4.90 1.51
C ILE A 204 0.28 6.21 2.04
N GLY A 205 -0.34 6.75 3.10
CA GLY A 205 -0.05 8.11 3.55
C GLY A 205 -0.36 9.13 2.46
N ALA A 206 0.53 10.10 2.26
CA ALA A 206 0.38 11.12 1.21
C ALA A 206 0.72 10.62 -0.21
N ASN A 207 1.35 9.45 -0.33
CA ASN A 207 1.88 8.97 -1.61
C ASN A 207 0.85 8.08 -2.32
N LYS A 208 0.55 8.41 -3.59
CA LYS A 208 -0.16 7.51 -4.48
C LYS A 208 0.65 6.22 -4.64
N ALA A 209 -0.02 5.10 -4.45
CA ALA A 209 0.54 3.78 -4.67
C ALA A 209 0.32 3.33 -6.12
N PHE A 210 -0.95 3.17 -6.49
CA PHE A 210 -1.35 2.73 -7.83
C PHE A 210 -2.78 3.18 -8.11
N SER A 211 -3.27 2.91 -9.33
CA SER A 211 -4.68 3.12 -9.68
C SER A 211 -5.20 1.96 -10.51
N ILE A 212 -6.47 1.65 -10.33
CA ILE A 212 -7.19 0.60 -11.05
C ILE A 212 -8.46 1.20 -11.62
N ASP A 213 -8.77 0.86 -12.86
CA ASP A 213 -10.07 1.18 -13.45
C ASP A 213 -11.00 -0.03 -13.26
N ALA A 214 -12.04 0.16 -12.46
CA ALA A 214 -13.15 -0.76 -12.28
C ALA A 214 -14.13 -0.63 -13.45
N GLU A 215 -14.63 -1.78 -13.92
CA GLU A 215 -15.74 -1.81 -14.86
C GLU A 215 -17.07 -2.03 -14.12
N ARG A 216 -18.16 -2.09 -14.88
CA ARG A 216 -19.51 -2.34 -14.33
C ARG A 216 -19.61 -3.69 -13.63
N GLU A 217 -18.86 -4.68 -14.08
CA GLU A 217 -18.77 -5.97 -13.41
C GLU A 217 -17.64 -5.98 -12.39
N THR A 218 -17.82 -6.76 -11.32
CA THR A 218 -16.77 -6.97 -10.32
C THR A 218 -15.54 -7.56 -10.99
N LYS A 219 -14.39 -6.89 -10.83
CA LYS A 219 -13.11 -7.35 -11.38
C LYS A 219 -12.15 -7.75 -10.27
N ALA A 220 -11.44 -8.83 -10.51
CA ALA A 220 -10.36 -9.29 -9.65
C ALA A 220 -9.02 -8.74 -10.14
N PHE A 221 -8.20 -8.28 -9.20
CA PHE A 221 -6.86 -7.76 -9.45
C PHE A 221 -5.88 -8.43 -8.51
N ASP A 222 -4.74 -8.84 -9.04
CA ASP A 222 -3.62 -9.27 -8.20
C ASP A 222 -2.86 -8.04 -7.71
N LEU A 223 -2.73 -7.93 -6.38
CA LEU A 223 -2.01 -6.88 -5.70
C LEU A 223 -0.68 -7.41 -5.19
N LEU A 224 0.42 -6.71 -5.45
CA LEU A 224 1.68 -6.94 -4.75
C LEU A 224 1.49 -6.59 -3.26
N VAL A 225 1.93 -7.49 -2.38
CA VAL A 225 1.85 -7.32 -0.91
C VAL A 225 3.22 -7.52 -0.29
N PRO A 226 3.99 -6.43 -0.09
CA PRO A 226 5.21 -6.51 0.69
C PRO A 226 4.92 -6.94 2.13
N PRO A 227 5.69 -7.87 2.73
CA PRO A 227 5.48 -8.32 4.10
C PRO A 227 5.44 -7.18 5.14
N ASP A 228 6.23 -6.12 4.96
CA ASP A 228 6.30 -4.95 5.86
C ASP A 228 5.10 -3.98 5.74
N LYS A 229 4.23 -4.22 4.74
CA LYS A 229 3.01 -3.43 4.49
C LYS A 229 1.74 -4.14 4.94
N VAL A 230 1.80 -5.43 5.26
CA VAL A 230 0.64 -6.19 5.77
C VAL A 230 0.04 -5.48 6.98
N GLY A 231 -1.29 -5.36 7.01
CA GLY A 231 -2.02 -4.70 8.11
C GLY A 231 -2.03 -3.17 8.05
N ARG A 232 -1.27 -2.53 7.15
CA ARG A 232 -1.43 -1.10 6.86
C ARG A 232 -2.71 -0.88 6.04
N ASP A 233 -3.25 0.33 6.08
CA ASP A 233 -4.45 0.68 5.33
C ASP A 233 -4.08 1.45 4.06
N TYR A 234 -4.60 0.99 2.91
CA TYR A 234 -4.69 1.82 1.71
C TYR A 234 -5.87 2.75 1.85
N ARG A 235 -5.65 4.04 1.62
CA ARG A 235 -6.72 4.96 1.28
C ARG A 235 -7.12 4.73 -0.17
N VAL A 236 -8.42 4.74 -0.43
CA VAL A 236 -8.99 4.59 -1.76
C VAL A 236 -9.86 5.79 -2.07
N GLN A 237 -9.59 6.44 -3.20
CA GLN A 237 -10.45 7.45 -3.79
C GLN A 237 -11.03 6.89 -5.08
N GLY A 238 -12.34 6.65 -5.07
CA GLY A 238 -13.12 6.30 -6.25
C GLY A 238 -13.63 7.54 -6.94
N THR A 239 -13.47 7.63 -8.26
CA THR A 239 -14.11 8.64 -9.09
C THR A 239 -14.79 7.95 -10.26
N SER A 240 -16.08 8.23 -10.46
CA SER A 240 -16.80 7.68 -11.60
C SER A 240 -16.17 8.15 -12.91
N LEU A 241 -15.99 7.21 -13.84
CA LEU A 241 -15.54 7.50 -15.21
C LEU A 241 -16.69 8.00 -16.08
N ASP A 242 -17.94 7.72 -15.68
CA ASP A 242 -19.14 8.08 -16.41
C ASP A 242 -19.75 9.40 -15.89
N ALA A 243 -19.43 9.82 -14.67
CA ALA A 243 -19.93 11.05 -14.03
C ALA A 243 -18.92 11.61 -12.99
N PRO A 244 -17.97 12.49 -13.37
CA PRO A 244 -16.85 12.90 -12.51
C PRO A 244 -17.20 13.53 -11.15
N GLY A 245 -18.43 14.03 -10.99
CA GLY A 245 -18.97 14.53 -9.71
C GLY A 245 -19.34 13.45 -8.70
N MET A 246 -19.36 12.17 -9.11
CA MET A 246 -19.70 11.02 -8.28
C MET A 246 -18.42 10.35 -7.76
N GLN A 247 -18.21 10.41 -6.45
CA GLN A 247 -16.97 9.98 -5.81
C GLN A 247 -17.25 9.14 -4.55
N ASP A 248 -16.23 8.40 -4.11
CA ASP A 248 -16.23 7.71 -2.83
C ASP A 248 -14.83 7.77 -2.21
N THR A 249 -14.79 7.93 -0.90
CA THR A 249 -13.56 7.84 -0.11
C THR A 249 -13.72 6.76 0.93
N THR A 250 -12.80 5.81 0.91
CA THR A 250 -12.77 4.70 1.84
C THR A 250 -11.35 4.26 2.09
N SER A 251 -11.17 3.23 2.92
CA SER A 251 -9.89 2.58 3.10
C SER A 251 -10.09 1.07 3.16
N PHE A 252 -9.03 0.34 2.82
CA PHE A 252 -9.00 -1.09 3.02
C PHE A 252 -7.65 -1.52 3.60
N ARG A 253 -7.70 -2.50 4.50
CA ARG A 253 -6.52 -3.05 5.16
C ARG A 253 -5.82 -4.05 4.26
N ILE A 254 -4.51 -3.89 4.09
CA ILE A 254 -3.68 -4.79 3.29
C ILE A 254 -3.70 -6.19 3.92
N PRO A 255 -4.18 -7.22 3.19
CA PRO A 255 -4.24 -8.58 3.69
C PRO A 255 -2.84 -9.21 3.75
N LYS A 256 -2.72 -10.40 4.34
CA LYS A 256 -1.52 -11.23 4.18
C LYS A 256 -1.43 -11.74 2.73
N PRO A 257 -0.22 -12.08 2.23
CA PRO A 257 -0.09 -12.79 0.95
C PRO A 257 -0.97 -14.03 0.89
N GLY A 258 -1.59 -14.29 -0.27
CA GLY A 258 -2.62 -15.32 -0.48
C GLY A 258 -4.04 -14.92 -0.05
N GLY A 259 -4.20 -13.79 0.64
CA GLY A 259 -5.51 -13.30 1.09
C GLY A 259 -6.37 -12.78 -0.07
N THR A 260 -7.69 -12.68 0.18
CA THR A 260 -8.65 -12.03 -0.70
C THR A 260 -9.36 -10.91 0.03
N VAL A 261 -9.51 -9.76 -0.62
CA VAL A 261 -10.25 -8.60 -0.12
C VAL A 261 -11.33 -8.21 -1.12
N PHE A 262 -12.47 -7.79 -0.59
CA PHE A 262 -13.58 -7.24 -1.36
C PHE A 262 -13.70 -5.76 -1.05
N LEU A 263 -13.75 -4.94 -2.10
CA LEU A 263 -13.91 -3.50 -1.99
C LEU A 263 -15.08 -3.07 -2.88
N THR A 264 -16.08 -2.44 -2.27
CA THR A 264 -17.18 -1.81 -3.01
C THR A 264 -17.06 -0.30 -2.88
N LEU A 265 -16.94 0.38 -4.01
CA LEU A 265 -17.00 1.84 -4.11
C LEU A 265 -18.46 2.25 -4.31
N TYR A 266 -18.95 3.10 -3.41
CA TYR A 266 -20.29 3.66 -3.44
C TYR A 266 -20.22 5.13 -3.85
N LEU A 267 -20.15 5.34 -5.17
CA LEU A 267 -19.96 6.63 -5.79
C LEU A 267 -21.24 7.47 -5.66
N GLY A 268 -21.10 8.63 -5.04
CA GLY A 268 -22.20 9.58 -4.88
C GLY A 268 -21.70 11.02 -4.94
N ASP A 269 -22.65 11.93 -5.09
CA ASP A 269 -22.40 13.35 -4.91
C ASP A 269 -21.99 13.66 -3.46
N LEU A 270 -21.56 14.90 -3.22
CA LEU A 270 -21.09 15.34 -1.91
C LEU A 270 -22.14 15.07 -0.81
N MET A 271 -23.42 15.37 -1.07
CA MET A 271 -24.50 15.13 -0.11
C MET A 271 -24.65 13.64 0.22
N THR A 272 -24.61 12.76 -0.77
CA THR A 272 -24.65 11.31 -0.56
C THR A 272 -23.47 10.83 0.27
N GLN A 273 -22.28 11.39 0.04
CA GLN A 273 -21.09 11.04 0.81
C GLN A 273 -21.20 11.51 2.27
N LEU A 274 -21.71 12.72 2.52
CA LEU A 274 -21.97 13.25 3.86
C LEU A 274 -22.98 12.39 4.62
N GLU A 275 -24.08 12.00 3.97
CA GLU A 275 -25.10 11.11 4.58
C GLU A 275 -24.55 9.72 4.87
N ARG A 276 -23.67 9.18 4.02
CA ARG A 276 -22.98 7.91 4.30
C ARG A 276 -22.02 8.03 5.48
N ALA A 277 -21.26 9.13 5.56
CA ALA A 277 -20.40 9.39 6.71
C ALA A 277 -21.22 9.50 8.01
N ARG A 278 -22.34 10.23 7.97
CA ARG A 278 -23.32 10.30 9.07
C ARG A 278 -23.85 8.92 9.47
N ALA A 279 -24.24 8.08 8.51
CA ALA A 279 -24.77 6.75 8.80
C ALA A 279 -23.72 5.83 9.45
N LYS A 280 -22.47 5.87 8.97
CA LYS A 280 -21.36 5.13 9.60
C LYS A 280 -21.06 5.62 11.01
N LEU A 281 -21.03 6.94 11.20
CA LEU A 281 -20.87 7.55 12.52
C LEU A 281 -22.01 7.15 13.45
N HIS A 282 -23.26 7.23 12.99
CA HIS A 282 -24.43 6.80 13.75
C HIS A 282 -24.29 5.34 14.21
N ALA A 283 -23.94 4.41 13.31
CA ALA A 283 -23.76 3.00 13.66
C ALA A 283 -22.66 2.76 14.71
N MET A 284 -21.56 3.53 14.66
CA MET A 284 -20.53 3.51 15.70
C MET A 284 -21.07 4.05 17.02
N LEU A 285 -21.77 5.18 16.99
CA LEU A 285 -22.31 5.84 18.19
C LEU A 285 -23.43 5.03 18.84
N VAL A 286 -24.24 4.30 18.08
CA VAL A 286 -25.26 3.37 18.63
C VAL A 286 -24.56 2.31 19.49
N GLN A 287 -23.44 1.77 19.02
CA GLN A 287 -22.66 0.79 19.77
C GLN A 287 -21.96 1.42 20.99
N ALA A 288 -21.46 2.65 20.86
CA ALA A 288 -20.76 3.33 21.95
C ALA A 288 -21.72 3.83 23.05
N TYR A 289 -22.80 4.52 22.67
CA TYR A 289 -23.61 5.34 23.57
C TYR A 289 -25.09 4.92 23.66
N GLY A 290 -25.53 3.97 22.83
CA GLY A 290 -26.92 3.58 22.70
C GLY A 290 -27.67 4.37 21.63
N PRO A 291 -28.81 3.85 21.13
CA PRO A 291 -29.52 4.38 19.97
C PRO A 291 -30.07 5.79 20.17
N GLU A 292 -30.58 6.10 21.36
CA GLU A 292 -31.18 7.41 21.67
C GLU A 292 -30.15 8.54 21.61
N VAL A 293 -28.99 8.33 22.24
CA VAL A 293 -27.89 9.30 22.25
C VAL A 293 -27.30 9.46 20.85
N ALA A 294 -27.10 8.36 20.12
CA ALA A 294 -26.64 8.38 18.75
C ALA A 294 -27.58 9.17 17.83
N ALA A 295 -28.90 8.98 17.98
CA ALA A 295 -29.91 9.73 17.23
C ALA A 295 -29.86 11.23 17.53
N ARG A 296 -29.75 11.62 18.82
CA ARG A 296 -29.58 13.02 19.21
C ARG A 296 -28.34 13.66 18.57
N ILE A 297 -27.22 12.93 18.49
CA ILE A 297 -26.01 13.42 17.84
C ILE A 297 -26.23 13.58 16.34
N THR A 298 -26.71 12.54 15.64
CA THR A 298 -26.61 12.46 14.17
C THR A 298 -27.87 12.82 13.39
N GLN A 299 -29.06 12.71 13.97
CA GLN A 299 -30.33 12.96 13.27
C GLN A 299 -30.84 14.39 13.47
N GLY A 300 -30.44 15.04 14.56
CA GLY A 300 -30.73 16.45 14.83
C GLY A 300 -29.86 17.44 14.04
N VAL A 301 -29.24 17.00 12.95
CA VAL A 301 -28.34 17.84 12.15
C VAL A 301 -28.70 17.86 10.67
N ARG A 302 -28.47 19.00 10.02
CA ARG A 302 -28.63 19.17 8.56
C ARG A 302 -27.34 19.64 7.93
N PHE A 303 -27.07 19.17 6.71
CA PHE A 303 -25.96 19.66 5.90
C PHE A 303 -26.45 20.78 4.98
N GLU A 304 -25.71 21.87 4.92
CA GLU A 304 -25.88 22.96 3.96
C GLU A 304 -24.62 23.08 3.12
N LEU A 305 -24.73 22.93 1.81
CA LEU A 305 -23.63 23.26 0.91
C LEU A 305 -23.57 24.78 0.75
N ALA A 306 -22.44 25.39 1.07
CA ALA A 306 -22.25 26.83 1.07
C ALA A 306 -20.91 27.22 0.43
N ASP A 307 -20.82 28.49 0.01
CA ASP A 307 -19.55 29.09 -0.43
C ASP A 307 -18.76 29.55 0.80
N VAL A 308 -18.16 28.58 1.49
CA VAL A 308 -17.34 28.78 2.69
C VAL A 308 -15.98 28.11 2.50
N ALA A 309 -14.93 28.64 3.11
CA ALA A 309 -13.57 28.12 2.93
C ALA A 309 -13.35 26.78 3.67
N THR A 310 -13.99 26.61 4.82
CA THR A 310 -13.87 25.43 5.69
C THR A 310 -15.25 25.02 6.18
N ALA A 311 -15.44 23.74 6.51
CA ALA A 311 -16.67 23.34 7.18
C ALA A 311 -16.79 24.01 8.56
N SER A 312 -18.02 24.17 9.02
CA SER A 312 -18.32 24.61 10.37
C SER A 312 -19.63 24.02 10.85
N TYR A 313 -19.73 23.81 12.16
CA TYR A 313 -20.93 23.40 12.85
C TYR A 313 -21.45 24.52 13.75
N ASP A 314 -22.75 24.80 13.64
CA ASP A 314 -23.45 25.77 14.46
C ASP A 314 -24.91 25.34 14.64
N ALA A 315 -25.36 25.17 15.88
CA ALA A 315 -26.75 24.92 16.27
C ALA A 315 -27.49 23.87 15.42
N GLY A 316 -26.86 22.71 15.17
CA GLY A 316 -27.47 21.63 14.37
C GLY A 316 -27.26 21.77 12.86
N VAL A 317 -26.50 22.77 12.40
CA VAL A 317 -26.24 23.01 10.98
C VAL A 317 -24.77 22.81 10.68
N PHE A 318 -24.46 21.91 9.77
CA PHE A 318 -23.14 21.76 9.19
C PHE A 318 -23.09 22.53 7.87
N ARG A 319 -22.35 23.63 7.83
CA ARG A 319 -22.05 24.34 6.58
C ARG A 319 -20.82 23.70 5.95
N ILE A 320 -20.97 23.15 4.76
CA ILE A 320 -19.93 22.40 4.05
C ILE A 320 -19.56 23.15 2.78
N PRO A 321 -18.27 23.38 2.49
CA PRO A 321 -17.85 23.94 1.21
C PRO A 321 -18.38 23.14 0.03
N ALA A 322 -19.09 23.79 -0.90
CA ALA A 322 -19.71 23.12 -2.03
C ALA A 322 -18.71 22.44 -3.00
N ASN A 323 -17.44 22.84 -2.95
CA ASN A 323 -16.36 22.30 -3.78
C ASN A 323 -15.64 21.09 -3.15
N TRP A 324 -16.01 20.69 -1.93
CA TRP A 324 -15.38 19.56 -1.25
C TRP A 324 -15.61 18.25 -1.97
N LYS A 325 -14.61 17.38 -1.88
CA LYS A 325 -14.64 16.03 -2.45
C LYS A 325 -14.69 14.95 -1.39
N LEU A 326 -14.53 15.32 -0.12
CA LEU A 326 -14.31 14.40 1.02
C LEU A 326 -13.22 13.39 0.71
N GLY A 327 -12.29 13.83 -0.13
CA GLY A 327 -11.22 13.06 -0.69
C GLY A 327 -10.01 13.15 0.20
N SER A 328 -9.64 14.37 0.60
CA SER A 328 -8.38 14.68 1.27
C SER A 328 -8.41 14.35 2.77
N PRO A 329 -7.24 14.17 3.43
CA PRO A 329 -7.20 14.00 4.88
C PRO A 329 -7.82 15.20 5.58
N ASP A 330 -7.47 16.41 5.13
CA ASP A 330 -7.89 17.66 5.75
C ASP A 330 -9.41 17.88 5.68
N GLU A 331 -10.06 17.55 4.54
CA GLU A 331 -11.52 17.66 4.41
C GLU A 331 -12.25 16.74 5.40
N MET A 332 -11.78 15.49 5.53
CA MET A 332 -12.41 14.51 6.42
C MET A 332 -12.12 14.78 7.90
N GLU A 333 -10.88 15.15 8.24
CA GLU A 333 -10.54 15.58 9.59
C GLU A 333 -11.35 16.80 10.00
N THR A 334 -11.51 17.78 9.11
CA THR A 334 -12.33 18.97 9.40
C THR A 334 -13.80 18.60 9.57
N LEU A 335 -14.37 17.77 8.68
CA LEU A 335 -15.76 17.30 8.84
C LEU A 335 -15.98 16.61 10.19
N PHE A 336 -15.08 15.70 10.59
CA PHE A 336 -15.22 14.99 11.85
C PHE A 336 -14.84 15.81 13.08
N HIS A 337 -14.05 16.86 12.92
CA HIS A 337 -13.83 17.88 13.95
C HIS A 337 -15.15 18.59 14.28
N GLU A 338 -15.90 19.00 13.27
CA GLU A 338 -17.24 19.59 13.45
C GLU A 338 -18.23 18.61 14.10
N TRP A 339 -18.14 17.30 13.77
CA TRP A 339 -18.87 16.26 14.50
C TRP A 339 -18.43 16.15 15.96
N GLY A 340 -17.15 16.39 16.25
CA GLY A 340 -16.62 16.48 17.61
C GLY A 340 -17.30 17.57 18.43
N HIS A 341 -17.51 18.77 17.88
CA HIS A 341 -18.32 19.81 18.53
C HIS A 341 -19.76 19.34 18.75
N ARG A 342 -20.39 18.70 17.75
CA ARG A 342 -21.75 18.16 17.91
C ARG A 342 -21.85 17.11 19.02
N VAL A 343 -20.85 16.25 19.18
CA VAL A 343 -20.82 15.26 20.27
C VAL A 343 -20.76 15.96 21.63
N GLN A 344 -19.95 17.01 21.74
CA GLN A 344 -19.82 17.79 22.96
C GLN A 344 -21.13 18.50 23.31
N ASP A 345 -21.83 19.07 22.33
CA ASP A 345 -23.16 19.67 22.52
C ASP A 345 -24.20 18.71 23.09
N VAL A 346 -24.06 17.41 22.84
CA VAL A 346 -25.04 16.40 23.29
C VAL A 346 -24.61 15.73 24.60
N LEU A 347 -23.33 15.39 24.74
CA LEU A 347 -22.79 14.62 25.87
C LEU A 347 -22.20 15.47 26.98
N ALA A 348 -21.67 16.64 26.63
CA ALA A 348 -20.96 17.55 27.53
C ALA A 348 -21.63 18.92 27.52
N HIS A 349 -22.96 18.93 27.51
CA HIS A 349 -23.70 20.19 27.49
C HIS A 349 -23.55 20.92 28.84
N ASP A 350 -22.90 22.09 28.81
CA ASP A 350 -22.78 22.96 29.98
C ASP A 350 -23.86 24.05 29.96
N LEU A 351 -24.86 23.92 30.84
CA LEU A 351 -25.97 24.89 30.97
C LEU A 351 -25.52 26.26 31.52
N ARG A 352 -24.30 26.36 32.07
CA ARG A 352 -23.77 27.58 32.70
C ARG A 352 -22.80 28.35 31.80
N ALA A 353 -22.45 27.80 30.65
CA ALA A 353 -21.75 28.51 29.59
C ALA A 353 -22.77 28.77 28.47
N SER A 354 -22.78 29.99 27.90
CA SER A 354 -23.52 30.19 26.65
C SER A 354 -22.96 29.22 25.62
N PHE A 355 -23.81 28.35 25.07
CA PHE A 355 -23.46 27.35 24.07
C PHE A 355 -22.47 27.92 23.05
N SER A 356 -21.43 27.15 22.77
CA SER A 356 -20.31 27.54 21.93
C SER A 356 -19.48 28.67 22.55
N VAL A 357 -18.39 28.30 23.24
CA VAL A 357 -17.28 29.28 23.39
C VAL A 357 -16.69 29.63 22.00
N GLY A 358 -17.12 28.96 20.92
CA GLY A 358 -17.66 29.54 19.67
C GLY A 358 -16.84 30.59 18.92
N GLY A 359 -15.59 30.75 19.31
CA GLY A 359 -14.59 31.43 18.55
C GLY A 359 -13.82 30.40 17.77
N ARG A 360 -13.54 30.73 16.52
CA ARG A 360 -12.52 30.03 15.76
C ARG A 360 -11.17 30.29 16.44
N THR A 361 -10.49 29.24 16.90
CA THR A 361 -9.05 29.37 17.18
C THR A 361 -8.34 29.73 15.86
N GLU A 362 -7.29 30.58 15.90
CA GLU A 362 -6.56 30.92 14.67
C GLU A 362 -5.99 29.68 13.97
N SER A 363 -5.54 28.70 14.77
CA SER A 363 -5.19 27.36 14.33
C SER A 363 -5.11 26.41 15.53
N ALA A 364 -5.11 25.10 15.26
CA ALA A 364 -4.91 24.09 16.31
C ALA A 364 -3.58 24.25 17.07
N TRP A 365 -2.58 24.93 16.49
CA TRP A 365 -1.26 25.09 17.09
C TRP A 365 -0.97 26.52 17.57
N ALA A 366 -1.98 27.39 17.57
CA ALA A 366 -1.91 28.75 18.12
C ALA A 366 -2.32 28.75 19.59
N ASN A 367 -1.73 29.66 20.37
CA ASN A 367 -2.19 29.94 21.74
C ASN A 367 -3.58 30.57 21.66
N ASP A 368 -4.50 30.07 22.47
CA ASP A 368 -5.77 30.72 22.71
C ASP A 368 -5.76 31.39 24.10
N THR A 369 -6.26 32.62 24.18
CA THR A 369 -6.38 33.36 25.44
C THR A 369 -7.52 32.86 26.32
N ASN A 370 -8.46 32.10 25.75
CA ASN A 370 -9.56 31.45 26.45
C ASN A 370 -9.31 29.93 26.52
N GLU A 371 -8.93 29.46 27.71
CA GLU A 371 -8.63 28.05 27.96
C GLU A 371 -9.83 27.12 27.72
N TRP A 372 -11.06 27.59 27.96
CA TRP A 372 -12.25 26.76 27.76
C TRP A 372 -12.52 26.52 26.27
N ARG A 373 -12.35 27.57 25.46
CA ARG A 373 -12.41 27.48 24.01
C ARG A 373 -11.31 26.57 23.48
N ALA A 374 -10.08 26.77 23.96
CA ALA A 374 -8.94 25.93 23.57
C ALA A 374 -9.19 24.45 23.84
N PHE A 375 -9.80 24.13 24.97
CA PHE A 375 -10.06 22.77 25.37
C PHE A 375 -11.26 22.14 24.64
N ASP A 376 -12.30 22.93 24.32
CA ASP A 376 -13.39 22.49 23.44
C ASP A 376 -12.87 22.06 22.05
N GLU A 377 -12.02 22.91 21.47
CA GLU A 377 -11.32 22.67 20.21
C GLU A 377 -10.38 21.45 20.30
N ALA A 378 -9.70 21.26 21.44
CA ALA A 378 -8.87 20.08 21.66
C ALA A 378 -9.68 18.78 21.64
N ARG A 379 -10.87 18.78 22.25
CA ARG A 379 -11.77 17.62 22.24
C ARG A 379 -12.36 17.39 20.86
N ALA A 380 -12.72 18.43 20.11
CA ALA A 380 -13.17 18.31 18.72
C ALA A 380 -12.09 17.67 17.84
N ASN A 381 -10.84 18.12 17.98
CA ASN A 381 -9.67 17.54 17.31
C ASN A 381 -9.40 16.08 17.71
N PHE A 382 -9.58 15.73 18.98
CA PHE A 382 -9.49 14.35 19.44
C PHE A 382 -10.59 13.46 18.83
N TYR A 383 -11.84 13.91 18.83
CA TYR A 383 -12.95 13.19 18.21
C TYR A 383 -12.78 13.04 16.70
N SER A 384 -12.25 14.06 16.03
CA SER A 384 -11.89 13.99 14.62
C SER A 384 -11.03 12.77 14.32
N GLN A 385 -9.92 12.61 15.05
CA GLN A 385 -9.03 11.46 14.89
C GLN A 385 -9.67 10.14 15.33
N LEU A 386 -10.47 10.14 16.39
CA LEU A 386 -11.18 8.95 16.82
C LEU A 386 -12.11 8.46 15.70
N PHE A 387 -12.89 9.35 15.08
CA PHE A 387 -13.84 9.01 14.03
C PHE A 387 -13.16 8.65 12.72
N THR A 388 -12.15 9.38 12.28
CA THR A 388 -11.43 9.05 11.04
C THR A 388 -10.79 7.67 11.12
N ALA A 389 -10.11 7.34 12.22
CA ALA A 389 -9.53 6.01 12.41
C ALA A 389 -10.60 4.91 12.50
N SER A 390 -11.65 5.13 13.29
CA SER A 390 -12.70 4.10 13.53
C SER A 390 -13.52 3.80 12.29
N LEU A 391 -13.88 4.86 11.55
CA LEU A 391 -14.73 4.79 10.38
C LEU A 391 -13.92 4.61 9.09
N ARG A 392 -12.59 4.48 9.22
CA ARG A 392 -11.65 4.22 8.12
C ARG A 392 -11.68 5.31 7.04
N TYR A 393 -11.77 6.56 7.48
CA TYR A 393 -11.60 7.74 6.65
C TYR A 393 -10.17 8.28 6.76
N PRO A 394 -9.68 9.02 5.75
CA PRO A 394 -8.36 9.64 5.81
C PRO A 394 -8.29 10.72 6.89
N GLY A 395 -7.08 10.96 7.40
CA GLY A 395 -6.79 12.01 8.37
C GLY A 395 -6.89 11.52 9.82
N ASP A 396 -6.04 10.59 10.21
CA ASP A 396 -5.91 10.13 11.59
C ASP A 396 -4.51 10.40 12.15
N GLN A 397 -3.81 11.40 11.58
CA GLN A 397 -2.37 11.61 11.75
C GLN A 397 -1.98 13.02 12.21
N THR A 398 -2.90 13.99 12.20
CA THR A 398 -2.58 15.40 12.49
C THR A 398 -2.09 15.66 13.91
N PHE A 399 -2.68 15.00 14.91
CA PHE A 399 -2.35 15.09 16.32
C PHE A 399 -1.59 13.85 16.78
N ASN A 400 -0.37 14.04 17.27
CA ASN A 400 0.50 13.04 17.86
C ASN A 400 1.68 13.72 18.57
N GLU A 401 2.44 12.96 19.35
CA GLU A 401 3.59 13.48 20.11
C GLU A 401 4.65 14.15 19.22
N ALA A 402 4.96 13.60 18.05
CA ALA A 402 5.95 14.18 17.14
C ALA A 402 5.51 15.54 16.58
N LYS A 403 4.22 15.71 16.28
CA LYS A 403 3.64 16.98 15.84
C LYS A 403 3.51 17.99 16.98
N ALA A 404 3.26 17.52 18.20
CA ALA A 404 3.18 18.36 19.39
C ALA A 404 4.55 18.84 19.90
N ALA A 405 5.63 18.09 19.65
CA ALA A 405 6.97 18.35 20.19
C ALA A 405 7.46 19.82 20.08
N PRO A 406 7.24 20.56 18.98
CA PRO A 406 7.64 21.97 18.88
C PRO A 406 6.92 22.92 19.86
N HIS A 407 5.74 22.52 20.35
CA HIS A 407 4.82 23.32 21.16
C HIS A 407 4.88 22.97 22.67
N ILE A 408 5.45 21.82 23.03
CA ILE A 408 5.57 21.36 24.42
C ILE A 408 6.33 22.40 25.27
N GLY A 409 5.70 22.86 26.34
CA GLY A 409 6.24 23.89 27.24
C GLY A 409 6.22 25.33 26.69
N LYS A 410 5.72 25.55 25.47
CA LYS A 410 5.62 26.88 24.84
C LYS A 410 4.18 27.35 24.69
N CYS A 411 3.23 26.43 24.51
CA CYS A 411 1.84 26.74 24.22
C CYS A 411 0.89 25.86 25.04
N ARG A 412 0.60 26.27 26.29
CA ARG A 412 -0.24 25.46 27.20
C ARG A 412 -1.70 25.38 26.77
N THR A 413 -2.20 26.41 26.09
CA THR A 413 -3.58 26.51 25.60
C THR A 413 -3.69 26.25 24.09
N CYS A 414 -2.74 25.51 23.50
CA CYS A 414 -2.86 25.04 22.12
C CYS A 414 -3.87 23.88 22.06
N PRO A 415 -4.96 23.98 21.27
CA PRO A 415 -5.90 22.88 21.08
C PRO A 415 -5.23 21.59 20.63
N GLY A 416 -4.32 21.68 19.66
CA GLY A 416 -3.57 20.57 19.08
C GLY A 416 -2.58 19.94 20.04
N LEU A 417 -2.04 20.70 21.00
CA LEU A 417 -1.18 20.14 22.06
C LEU A 417 -2.01 19.25 22.99
N MET A 418 -3.15 19.77 23.48
CA MET A 418 -4.07 19.02 24.34
C MET A 418 -4.68 17.82 23.60
N ALA A 419 -5.10 17.98 22.33
CA ALA A 419 -5.58 16.90 21.50
C ALA A 419 -4.53 15.80 21.33
N SER A 420 -3.27 16.16 21.09
CA SER A 420 -2.17 15.19 20.97
C SER A 420 -1.92 14.43 22.28
N ALA A 421 -2.10 15.07 23.44
CA ALA A 421 -2.03 14.40 24.74
C ALA A 421 -3.18 13.40 24.91
N LEU A 422 -4.42 13.79 24.57
CA LEU A 422 -5.58 12.88 24.58
C LEU A 422 -5.36 11.68 23.66
N VAL A 423 -4.90 11.92 22.43
CA VAL A 423 -4.60 10.87 21.45
C VAL A 423 -3.53 9.91 21.99
N THR A 424 -2.47 10.45 22.60
CA THR A 424 -1.37 9.63 23.17
C THR A 424 -1.86 8.73 24.29
N HIS A 425 -2.75 9.22 25.16
CA HIS A 425 -3.32 8.40 26.24
C HIS A 425 -4.33 7.37 25.72
N TYR A 426 -5.33 7.82 24.96
CA TYR A 426 -6.47 6.98 24.57
C TYR A 426 -6.13 5.98 23.47
N ARG A 427 -5.12 6.23 22.63
CA ARG A 427 -4.68 5.26 21.61
C ARG A 427 -3.61 4.29 22.10
N ASP A 428 -3.29 4.25 23.39
CA ASP A 428 -2.40 3.21 23.94
C ASP A 428 -3.12 1.85 23.91
N PRO A 429 -2.68 0.88 23.07
CA PRO A 429 -3.33 -0.42 22.96
C PRO A 429 -3.21 -1.28 24.23
N LYS A 430 -2.35 -0.90 25.19
CA LYS A 430 -2.29 -1.54 26.52
C LYS A 430 -3.44 -1.08 27.42
N LEU A 431 -4.02 0.08 27.13
CA LEU A 431 -5.06 0.71 27.93
C LEU A 431 -6.43 0.60 27.29
N TYR A 432 -6.52 0.68 25.97
CA TYR A 432 -7.79 0.61 25.27
C TYR A 432 -7.69 -0.34 24.08
N THR A 433 -8.65 -1.24 23.97
CA THR A 433 -8.67 -2.31 22.97
C THR A 433 -9.13 -1.79 21.61
N ASN A 434 -10.08 -0.85 21.61
CA ASN A 434 -10.69 -0.31 20.41
C ASN A 434 -11.34 1.05 20.67
N ALA A 435 -11.77 1.70 19.58
CA ALA A 435 -12.36 3.03 19.64
C ALA A 435 -13.72 3.12 20.35
N LEU A 436 -14.48 2.02 20.43
CA LEU A 436 -15.76 2.01 21.17
C LEU A 436 -15.51 2.09 22.68
N GLU A 437 -14.48 1.41 23.16
CA GLU A 437 -14.02 1.51 24.55
C GLU A 437 -13.58 2.95 24.87
N ILE A 438 -12.79 3.56 23.99
CA ILE A 438 -12.36 4.96 24.11
C ILE A 438 -13.58 5.90 24.18
N ALA A 439 -14.52 5.77 23.24
CA ALA A 439 -15.70 6.62 23.18
C ALA A 439 -16.52 6.53 24.49
N ARG A 440 -16.80 5.32 24.96
CA ARG A 440 -17.53 5.07 26.22
C ARG A 440 -16.81 5.69 27.41
N ASP A 441 -15.50 5.48 27.51
CA ASP A 441 -14.72 6.01 28.61
C ASP A 441 -14.74 7.54 28.65
N VAL A 442 -14.62 8.21 27.50
CA VAL A 442 -14.70 9.68 27.41
C VAL A 442 -16.08 10.19 27.85
N ARG A 443 -17.16 9.48 27.49
CA ARG A 443 -18.50 9.79 28.01
C ARG A 443 -18.56 9.64 29.53
N ASP A 444 -18.04 8.54 30.06
CA ASP A 444 -18.05 8.28 31.50
C ASP A 444 -17.23 9.33 32.27
N VAL A 445 -16.16 9.88 31.67
CA VAL A 445 -15.40 11.00 32.24
C VAL A 445 -16.25 12.28 32.28
N HIS A 446 -17.05 12.56 31.24
CA HIS A 446 -17.96 13.70 31.27
C HIS A 446 -19.05 13.53 32.33
N ASP A 447 -19.66 12.34 32.43
CA ASP A 447 -20.68 12.03 33.44
C ASP A 447 -20.08 12.13 34.86
N GLU A 448 -18.84 11.67 35.05
CA GLU A 448 -18.12 11.80 36.31
C GLU A 448 -17.83 13.27 36.66
N ALA A 449 -17.37 14.07 35.68
CA ALA A 449 -17.13 15.48 35.88
C ALA A 449 -18.40 16.23 36.26
N VAL A 450 -19.53 15.96 35.59
CA VAL A 450 -20.83 16.53 35.98
C VAL A 450 -21.18 16.16 37.42
N ARG A 451 -20.92 14.90 37.82
CA ARG A 451 -21.16 14.43 39.19
C ARG A 451 -20.27 15.11 40.23
N THR A 452 -18.99 15.36 39.93
CA THR A 452 -18.01 15.84 40.93
C THR A 452 -17.75 17.35 40.87
N LEU A 453 -17.88 17.96 39.70
CA LEU A 453 -17.63 19.39 39.43
C LEU A 453 -18.94 20.16 39.20
N GLY A 454 -20.05 19.48 38.92
CA GLY A 454 -21.34 20.10 38.58
C GLY A 454 -21.43 20.60 37.14
N HIS A 455 -20.41 20.33 36.32
CA HIS A 455 -20.36 20.64 34.89
C HIS A 455 -19.38 19.69 34.17
N PRO A 456 -19.48 19.56 32.84
CA PRO A 456 -18.48 18.86 32.04
C PRO A 456 -17.10 19.54 32.15
N PRO A 457 -15.98 18.84 31.88
CA PRO A 457 -14.65 19.42 32.00
C PRO A 457 -14.48 20.63 31.07
N ARG A 458 -14.04 21.76 31.61
CA ARG A 458 -13.77 23.01 30.87
C ARG A 458 -12.29 23.21 30.58
N THR A 459 -11.43 22.48 31.28
CA THR A 459 -9.97 22.51 31.07
C THR A 459 -9.41 21.09 31.02
N TYR A 460 -8.19 20.95 30.51
CA TYR A 460 -7.48 19.67 30.50
C TYR A 460 -7.23 19.15 31.92
N THR A 461 -6.92 20.04 32.87
CA THR A 461 -6.73 19.68 34.28
C THR A 461 -8.01 19.14 34.92
N GLU A 462 -9.18 19.72 34.61
CA GLU A 462 -10.47 19.19 35.09
C GLU A 462 -10.77 17.81 34.50
N LEU A 463 -10.42 17.57 33.24
CA LEU A 463 -10.57 16.25 32.61
C LEU A 463 -9.72 15.19 33.33
N ILE A 464 -8.45 15.49 33.64
CA ILE A 464 -7.58 14.58 34.39
C ILE A 464 -8.20 14.26 35.75
N LYS A 465 -8.65 15.28 36.50
CA LYS A 465 -9.28 15.08 37.81
C LYS A 465 -10.52 14.20 37.72
N ALA A 466 -11.39 14.46 36.76
CA ALA A 466 -12.59 13.65 36.53
C ALA A 466 -12.21 12.20 36.14
N LYS A 467 -11.20 12.00 35.30
CA LYS A 467 -10.73 10.67 34.92
C LYS A 467 -10.09 9.91 36.08
N GLU A 468 -9.28 10.54 36.92
CA GLU A 468 -8.73 9.91 38.12
C GLU A 468 -9.84 9.51 39.10
N SER A 469 -10.84 10.37 39.30
CA SER A 469 -12.03 10.08 40.11
C SER A 469 -12.83 8.90 39.54
N LEU A 470 -13.04 8.87 38.22
CA LEU A 470 -13.72 7.78 37.53
C LEU A 470 -12.99 6.45 37.75
N VAL A 471 -11.67 6.43 37.54
CA VAL A 471 -10.85 5.22 37.69
C VAL A 471 -10.92 4.68 39.12
N GLU A 472 -10.84 5.56 40.12
CA GLU A 472 -10.95 5.18 41.51
C GLU A 472 -12.34 4.60 41.83
N ARG A 473 -13.40 5.23 41.33
CA ARG A 473 -14.78 4.73 41.49
C ARG A 473 -14.97 3.36 40.82
N GLN A 474 -14.49 3.19 39.59
CA GLN A 474 -14.57 1.91 38.86
C GLN A 474 -13.78 0.82 39.59
N ARG A 475 -12.60 1.14 40.14
CA ARG A 475 -11.79 0.23 40.96
C ARG A 475 -12.53 -0.18 42.23
N ALA A 476 -13.06 0.80 42.97
CA ALA A 476 -13.80 0.56 44.21
C ALA A 476 -15.08 -0.27 43.97
N ALA A 477 -15.72 -0.10 42.82
CA ALA A 477 -16.88 -0.88 42.39
C ALA A 477 -16.54 -2.26 41.78
N GLY A 478 -15.26 -2.63 41.70
CA GLY A 478 -14.82 -3.90 41.10
C GLY A 478 -15.02 -3.99 39.59
N GLN A 479 -15.25 -2.87 38.90
CA GLN A 479 -15.47 -2.81 37.45
C GLN A 479 -14.15 -2.92 36.67
N ILE A 480 -13.02 -2.55 37.28
CA ILE A 480 -11.67 -2.70 36.74
C ILE A 480 -10.73 -3.26 37.81
N THR A 481 -9.65 -3.93 37.38
CA THR A 481 -8.64 -4.46 38.31
C THR A 481 -7.75 -3.35 38.87
N ALA A 482 -7.08 -3.63 39.99
CA ALA A 482 -6.12 -2.70 40.60
C ALA A 482 -4.96 -2.40 39.66
N GLU A 483 -4.48 -3.39 38.90
CA GLU A 483 -3.40 -3.24 37.92
C GLU A 483 -3.85 -2.32 36.77
N LYS A 484 -5.08 -2.50 36.28
CA LYS A 484 -5.63 -1.66 35.21
C LYS A 484 -5.80 -0.22 35.68
N ALA A 485 -6.34 -0.01 36.88
CA ALA A 485 -6.49 1.30 37.48
C ALA A 485 -5.14 2.02 37.63
N ALA A 486 -4.13 1.33 38.18
CA ALA A 486 -2.77 1.86 38.32
C ALA A 486 -2.14 2.21 36.96
N ALA A 487 -2.33 1.36 35.93
CA ALA A 487 -1.83 1.62 34.58
C ALA A 487 -2.49 2.84 33.94
N LEU A 488 -3.80 3.01 34.11
CA LEU A 488 -4.55 4.18 33.60
C LEU A 488 -4.06 5.48 34.24
N VAL A 489 -4.00 5.53 35.58
CA VAL A 489 -3.52 6.72 36.31
C VAL A 489 -2.07 7.04 35.98
N LYS A 490 -1.20 6.01 35.93
CA LYS A 490 0.20 6.19 35.54
C LYS A 490 0.32 6.80 34.15
N SER A 491 -0.37 6.25 33.15
CA SER A 491 -0.32 6.76 31.78
C SER A 491 -0.84 8.20 31.66
N LEU A 492 -1.92 8.54 32.36
CA LEU A 492 -2.45 9.91 32.40
C LEU A 492 -1.41 10.89 32.92
N ARG A 493 -0.79 10.57 34.07
CA ARG A 493 0.21 11.43 34.70
C ARG A 493 1.48 11.55 33.87
N GLU A 494 2.00 10.44 33.35
CA GLU A 494 3.18 10.44 32.47
C GLU A 494 2.91 11.23 31.18
N THR A 495 1.71 11.14 30.62
CA THR A 495 1.32 11.94 29.46
C THR A 495 1.22 13.43 29.82
N ASN A 496 0.60 13.77 30.96
CA ASN A 496 0.52 15.16 31.42
C ASN A 496 1.92 15.78 31.60
N THR A 497 2.84 15.04 32.25
CA THR A 497 4.22 15.46 32.45
C THR A 497 4.98 15.62 31.12
N ARG A 498 4.87 14.64 30.21
CA ARG A 498 5.55 14.69 28.89
C ARG A 498 5.11 15.90 28.07
N PHE A 499 3.81 16.19 28.05
CA PHE A 499 3.25 17.31 27.29
C PHE A 499 3.35 18.66 28.03
N LYS A 500 3.80 18.67 29.29
CA LYS A 500 3.91 19.86 30.16
C LYS A 500 2.60 20.65 30.27
N LEU A 501 1.50 19.92 30.38
CA LEU A 501 0.16 20.47 30.60
C LEU A 501 -0.09 20.68 32.10
N PRO A 502 -0.91 21.68 32.49
CA PRO A 502 -1.09 22.10 33.88
C PRO A 502 -1.79 21.10 34.80
#